data_AF-A0AAV1D4W5-F1
#
_entry.id   AF-A0AAV1D4W5-F1
#
_cell.length_a   1.000
_cell.length_b   1.000
_cell.length_c   1.000
_cell.angle_alpha   90.00
_cell.angle_beta   90.00
_cell.angle_gamma   90.00
#
_symmetry.space_group_name_H-M   'P 1'
#
loop_
_entity.id
_entity.type
_entity.pdbx_description
1 polymer ?
#
loop_
_entity_poly.entity_id
_entity_poly.type
_entity_poly.pdbx_seq_one_letter_code
_entity_poly.pdbx_strand_id
1 'polypeptide(L)'
;MTSFRLVGVISIVTLIRSFKMLMFFCLFLRGGLELLCDSVKIHNVDLEPENGEKQLTMKHLLSWVRTNLIKERPEMFMKGDSVRPGVLVLVNDCDWELSGQLDTTLEDKDVVVFISTLHGG
;
A
#
# COMPACT_ATOMS: atom_id res chain seq x y z
N MET A 1 -24.70 44.61 -4.36
CA MET A 1 -25.38 43.40 -3.83
C MET A 1 -25.30 42.31 -4.91
N THR A 2 -24.14 41.84 -5.37
CA THR A 2 -23.10 41.04 -4.69
C THR A 2 -23.65 39.88 -3.88
N SER A 3 -24.12 38.80 -4.53
CA SER A 3 -24.24 37.49 -3.86
C SER A 3 -24.58 36.28 -4.77
N PHE A 4 -23.92 36.06 -5.92
CA PHE A 4 -24.17 34.78 -6.65
C PHE A 4 -22.96 34.14 -7.38
N ARG A 5 -21.75 34.72 -7.29
CA ARG A 5 -20.55 34.15 -7.94
C ARG A 5 -19.61 33.34 -7.04
N LEU A 6 -19.83 33.30 -5.72
CA LEU A 6 -18.91 32.59 -4.81
C LEU A 6 -19.16 31.08 -4.70
N VAL A 7 -20.39 30.59 -4.94
CA VAL A 7 -20.74 29.19 -4.65
C VAL A 7 -20.07 28.21 -5.64
N GLY A 8 -19.96 28.59 -6.92
CA GLY A 8 -19.31 27.77 -7.95
C GLY A 8 -17.78 27.70 -7.84
N VAL A 9 -17.14 28.79 -7.37
CA VAL A 9 -15.69 28.83 -7.20
C VAL A 9 -15.27 28.06 -5.95
N ILE A 10 -16.07 28.10 -4.87
CA ILE A 10 -15.80 27.30 -3.67
C ILE A 10 -15.91 25.80 -3.96
N SER A 11 -16.84 25.36 -4.81
CA SER A 11 -16.96 23.94 -5.17
C SER A 11 -15.75 23.45 -5.95
N ILE A 12 -15.23 24.24 -6.91
CA ILE A 12 -14.02 23.92 -7.67
C ILE A 12 -12.77 24.00 -6.78
N VAL A 13 -12.66 25.00 -5.89
CA VAL A 13 -11.52 25.11 -4.96
C VAL A 13 -11.55 24.02 -3.88
N THR A 14 -12.73 23.52 -3.49
CA THR A 14 -12.88 22.36 -2.60
C THR A 14 -12.57 21.05 -3.34
N LEU A 15 -12.94 20.95 -4.62
CA LEU A 15 -12.60 19.83 -5.50
C LEU A 15 -11.08 19.76 -5.79
N ILE A 16 -10.41 20.92 -5.90
CA ILE A 16 -8.96 21.03 -6.04
C ILE A 16 -8.25 20.83 -4.69
N ARG A 17 -8.84 21.26 -3.56
CA ARG A 17 -8.33 20.97 -2.20
C ARG A 17 -8.56 19.53 -1.73
N SER A 18 -9.44 18.79 -2.41
CA SER A 18 -9.68 17.36 -2.19
C SER A 18 -8.88 16.48 -3.16
N PHE A 19 -7.89 17.04 -3.86
CA PHE A 19 -6.85 16.26 -4.52
C PHE A 19 -5.86 15.78 -3.45
N LYS A 20 -6.34 14.91 -2.55
CA LYS A 20 -5.46 14.04 -1.79
C LYS A 20 -4.67 13.25 -2.83
N MET A 21 -3.34 13.24 -2.68
CA MET A 21 -2.43 12.57 -3.59
C MET A 21 -2.64 11.06 -3.40
N LEU A 22 -3.63 10.53 -4.11
CA LEU A 22 -3.95 9.12 -4.13
C LEU A 22 -2.86 8.44 -4.95
N MET A 23 -2.18 7.49 -4.32
CA MET A 23 -1.10 6.74 -4.93
C MET A 23 -1.61 5.35 -5.26
N PHE A 24 -1.41 4.94 -6.51
CA PHE A 24 -1.84 3.65 -7.03
C PHE A 24 -0.69 2.65 -6.92
N PHE A 25 -0.93 1.47 -6.36
CA PHE A 25 0.08 0.40 -6.25
C PHE A 25 -0.42 -0.89 -6.87
N CYS A 26 0.50 -1.65 -7.45
CA CYS A 26 0.23 -3.02 -7.90
C CYS A 26 0.92 -4.01 -6.96
N LEU A 27 0.14 -4.73 -6.16
CA LEU A 27 0.64 -5.69 -5.19
C LEU A 27 0.54 -7.11 -5.74
N PHE A 28 1.62 -7.88 -5.64
CA PHE A 28 1.66 -9.29 -6.00
C PHE A 28 1.91 -10.18 -4.77
N LEU A 29 1.06 -11.17 -4.56
CA LEU A 29 1.25 -12.22 -3.55
C LEU A 29 1.61 -13.54 -4.25
N ARG A 30 2.72 -14.15 -3.83
CA ARG A 30 3.23 -15.41 -4.39
C ARG A 30 3.70 -16.36 -3.29
N GLY A 31 3.96 -17.61 -3.68
CA GLY A 31 4.51 -18.62 -2.77
C GLY A 31 3.51 -19.11 -1.71
N GLY A 32 2.20 -19.08 -2.06
CA GLY A 32 1.12 -19.50 -1.18
C GLY A 32 0.51 -18.37 -0.36
N LEU A 33 1.09 -17.15 -0.40
CA LEU A 33 0.52 -15.98 0.29
C LEU A 33 -0.82 -15.55 -0.30
N GLU A 34 -1.09 -15.84 -1.57
CA GLU A 34 -2.38 -15.53 -2.20
C GLU A 34 -3.56 -16.21 -1.46
N LEU A 35 -3.31 -17.36 -0.80
CA LEU A 35 -4.32 -18.08 -0.02
C LEU A 35 -4.83 -17.28 1.18
N LEU A 36 -4.04 -16.31 1.65
CA LEU A 36 -4.42 -15.43 2.77
C LEU A 36 -5.36 -14.29 2.32
N CYS A 37 -5.54 -14.12 1.00
CA CYS A 37 -6.31 -13.05 0.36
C CYS A 37 -7.27 -13.60 -0.70
N ASP A 38 -8.13 -14.56 -0.32
CA ASP A 38 -9.13 -15.20 -1.21
C ASP A 38 -8.53 -15.85 -2.47
N SER A 39 -7.28 -16.31 -2.42
CA SER A 39 -6.54 -16.85 -3.58
C SER A 39 -6.32 -15.86 -4.74
N VAL A 40 -6.45 -14.55 -4.47
CA VAL A 40 -6.19 -13.48 -5.45
C VAL A 40 -4.71 -13.10 -5.40
N LYS A 41 -4.05 -13.17 -6.56
CA LYS A 41 -2.60 -12.94 -6.68
C LYS A 41 -2.20 -11.49 -6.90
N ILE A 42 -3.05 -10.71 -7.57
CA ILE A 42 -2.76 -9.33 -7.98
C ILE A 42 -3.81 -8.44 -7.36
N HIS A 43 -3.37 -7.39 -6.66
CA HIS A 43 -4.25 -6.42 -6.03
C HIS A 43 -3.80 -5.02 -6.43
N ASN A 44 -4.67 -4.29 -7.12
CA ASN A 44 -4.46 -2.86 -7.36
C ASN A 44 -5.07 -2.09 -6.21
N VAL A 45 -4.27 -1.28 -5.53
CA VAL A 45 -4.68 -0.60 -4.31
C VAL A 45 -4.39 0.88 -4.40
N ASP A 46 -5.32 1.67 -3.88
CA ASP A 46 -5.23 3.12 -3.89
C ASP A 46 -5.04 3.57 -2.44
N LEU A 47 -3.91 4.18 -2.15
CA LEU A 47 -3.55 4.59 -0.80
C LEU A 47 -3.32 6.09 -0.74
N GLU A 48 -3.84 6.69 0.32
CA GLU A 48 -3.55 8.06 0.67
C GLU A 48 -2.50 8.07 1.78
N PRO A 49 -1.51 8.98 1.73
CA PRO A 49 -0.64 9.24 2.86
C PRO A 49 -1.47 9.61 4.10
N GLU A 50 -1.07 9.13 5.29
CA GLU A 50 -1.78 9.46 6.53
C GLU A 50 -1.74 10.97 6.80
N ASN A 51 -2.88 11.49 7.29
CA ASN A 51 -3.18 12.88 7.67
C ASN A 51 -1.99 13.87 7.76
N GLY A 52 -1.53 14.35 6.60
CA GLY A 52 -0.57 15.46 6.50
C GLY A 52 0.88 15.04 6.20
N GLU A 53 1.17 13.75 6.13
CA GLU A 53 2.45 13.26 5.63
C GLU A 53 2.52 13.38 4.11
N LYS A 54 3.70 13.75 3.59
CA LYS A 54 3.92 13.92 2.14
C LYS A 54 4.27 12.61 1.43
N GLN A 55 4.66 11.59 2.18
CA GLN A 55 5.28 10.38 1.66
C GLN A 55 4.65 9.15 2.29
N LEU A 56 4.30 8.16 1.47
CA LEU A 56 3.89 6.85 1.94
C LEU A 56 5.14 5.98 2.08
N THR A 57 5.27 5.24 3.17
CA THR A 57 6.38 4.28 3.35
C THR A 57 5.88 2.84 3.34
N MET A 58 6.81 1.90 3.16
CA MET A 58 6.53 0.46 3.24
C MET A 58 5.87 0.06 4.57
N LYS A 59 6.18 0.73 5.68
CA LYS A 59 5.51 0.50 6.96
C LYS A 59 4.00 0.77 6.89
N HIS A 60 3.60 1.89 6.28
CA HIS A 60 2.18 2.22 6.11
C HIS A 60 1.49 1.23 5.16
N LEU A 61 2.16 0.87 4.05
CA LEU A 61 1.64 -0.14 3.13
C LEU A 61 1.42 -1.49 3.83
N LEU A 62 2.39 -1.97 4.61
CA LEU A 62 2.27 -3.25 5.34
C LEU A 62 1.13 -3.23 6.35
N SER A 63 0.99 -2.15 7.12
CA SER A 63 -0.13 -1.97 8.06
C SER A 63 -1.48 -2.03 7.33
N TRP A 64 -1.57 -1.37 6.18
CA TRP A 64 -2.77 -1.39 5.35
C TRP A 64 -3.05 -2.78 4.78
N VAL A 65 -2.05 -3.46 4.21
CA VAL A 65 -2.18 -4.80 3.62
C VAL A 65 -2.66 -5.80 4.68
N ARG A 66 -2.09 -5.76 5.88
CA ARG A 66 -2.52 -6.61 6.99
C ARG A 66 -3.98 -6.39 7.38
N THR A 67 -4.45 -5.16 7.34
CA THR A 67 -5.79 -4.79 7.82
C THR A 67 -6.87 -4.99 6.75
N ASN A 68 -6.53 -4.77 5.48
CA ASN A 68 -7.51 -4.71 4.39
C ASN A 68 -7.41 -5.89 3.41
N LEU A 69 -6.21 -6.41 3.18
CA LEU A 69 -5.96 -7.45 2.17
C LEU A 69 -5.97 -8.85 2.77
N ILE A 70 -5.23 -9.03 3.86
CA ILE A 70 -5.03 -10.32 4.53
C ILE A 70 -6.27 -10.65 5.36
N LYS A 71 -7.02 -11.67 4.95
CA LYS A 71 -8.27 -12.11 5.59
C LYS A 71 -8.07 -13.32 6.51
N GLU A 72 -7.10 -14.16 6.17
CA GLU A 72 -6.80 -15.39 6.90
C GLU A 72 -5.41 -15.31 7.54
N ARG A 73 -5.32 -15.66 8.83
CA ARG A 73 -4.06 -15.83 9.58
C ARG A 73 -3.00 -14.73 9.32
N PRO A 74 -3.26 -13.47 9.70
CA PRO A 74 -2.32 -12.36 9.48
C PRO A 74 -0.92 -12.58 10.07
N GLU A 75 -0.80 -13.41 11.11
CA GLU A 75 0.47 -13.84 11.70
C GLU A 75 1.35 -14.69 10.77
N MET A 76 0.77 -15.26 9.70
CA MET A 76 1.53 -15.97 8.66
C MET A 76 2.20 -15.01 7.69
N PHE A 77 1.67 -13.80 7.54
CA PHE A 77 2.21 -12.75 6.68
C PHE A 77 3.14 -11.79 7.44
N MET A 78 2.75 -11.34 8.64
CA MET A 78 3.50 -10.38 9.44
C MET A 78 3.88 -10.90 10.82
N LYS A 79 5.02 -10.42 11.34
CA LYS A 79 5.45 -10.62 12.73
C LYS A 79 5.86 -9.27 13.33
N GLY A 80 5.08 -8.78 14.28
CA GLY A 80 5.23 -7.41 14.79
C GLY A 80 4.85 -6.40 13.72
N ASP A 81 5.79 -5.49 13.41
CA ASP A 81 5.58 -4.38 12.46
C ASP A 81 6.14 -4.66 11.06
N SER A 82 6.71 -5.84 10.83
CA SER A 82 7.35 -6.24 9.57
C SER A 82 6.81 -7.57 9.05
N VAL A 83 7.18 -7.93 7.82
CA VAL A 83 6.87 -9.24 7.24
C VAL A 83 7.51 -10.36 8.06
N ARG A 84 6.86 -11.52 8.09
CA ARG A 84 7.37 -12.69 8.78
C ARG A 84 8.68 -13.17 8.13
N PRO A 85 9.68 -13.61 8.91
CA PRO A 85 10.87 -14.25 8.34
C PRO A 85 10.49 -15.38 7.38
N GLY A 86 11.10 -15.40 6.20
CA GLY A 86 10.71 -16.28 5.09
C GLY A 86 9.73 -15.67 4.09
N VAL A 87 9.38 -14.40 4.23
CA VAL A 87 8.71 -13.60 3.18
C VAL A 87 9.73 -12.63 2.61
N LEU A 88 10.00 -12.74 1.31
CA LEU A 88 10.79 -11.78 0.55
C LEU A 88 9.89 -10.65 0.06
N VAL A 89 10.43 -9.43 0.01
CA VAL A 89 9.72 -8.24 -0.45
C VAL A 89 10.54 -7.56 -1.53
N LEU A 90 9.93 -7.35 -2.68
CA LEU A 90 10.52 -6.60 -3.79
C LEU A 90 9.71 -5.34 -4.04
N VAL A 91 10.40 -4.22 -4.26
CA VAL A 91 9.81 -2.97 -4.74
C VAL A 91 10.42 -2.69 -6.11
N ASN A 92 9.60 -2.66 -7.16
CA ASN A 92 10.03 -2.53 -8.55
C ASN A 92 11.15 -3.52 -8.94
N ASP A 93 10.94 -4.80 -8.60
CA ASP A 93 11.89 -5.91 -8.80
C ASP A 93 13.23 -5.79 -8.04
N CYS A 94 13.39 -4.77 -7.20
CA CYS A 94 14.55 -4.59 -6.33
C CYS A 94 14.26 -5.13 -4.93
N ASP A 95 15.25 -5.80 -4.34
CA ASP A 95 15.18 -6.26 -2.95
C ASP A 95 15.08 -5.06 -2.01
N TRP A 96 14.02 -5.03 -1.19
CA TRP A 96 13.77 -3.94 -0.25
C TRP A 96 14.87 -3.77 0.80
N GLU A 97 15.71 -4.79 1.03
CA GLU A 97 16.85 -4.71 1.94
C GLU A 97 17.86 -3.66 1.48
N LEU A 98 17.90 -3.36 0.18
CA LEU A 98 18.74 -2.32 -0.41
C LEU A 98 18.07 -0.93 -0.39
N SER A 99 16.78 -0.85 -0.10
CA SER A 99 15.96 0.35 -0.24
C SER A 99 15.51 0.96 1.09
N GLY A 100 15.98 0.43 2.22
CA GLY A 100 15.61 0.92 3.56
C GLY A 100 14.45 0.17 4.22
N GLN A 101 14.01 -0.96 3.66
CA GLN A 101 12.99 -1.85 4.23
C GLN A 101 11.70 -1.10 4.59
N LEU A 102 11.35 -1.00 5.87
CA LEU A 102 10.15 -0.34 6.37
C LEU A 102 10.11 1.16 6.07
N ASP A 103 11.27 1.79 6.00
CA ASP A 103 11.42 3.23 5.78
C ASP A 103 11.50 3.58 4.29
N THR A 104 11.44 2.59 3.39
CA THR A 104 11.40 2.80 1.94
C THR A 104 10.20 3.68 1.60
N THR A 105 10.45 4.87 1.06
CA THR A 105 9.42 5.72 0.47
C THR A 105 8.91 5.08 -0.81
N LEU A 106 7.59 5.01 -0.93
CA LEU A 106 6.89 4.51 -2.09
C LEU A 106 6.47 5.66 -3.01
N GLU A 107 6.40 5.38 -4.30
CA GLU A 107 5.97 6.31 -5.35
C GLU A 107 4.71 5.79 -6.07
N ASP A 108 3.99 6.72 -6.73
CA ASP A 108 2.81 6.35 -7.51
C ASP A 108 3.18 5.33 -8.61
N LYS A 109 2.40 4.25 -8.70
CA LYS A 109 2.55 3.11 -9.63
C LYS A 109 3.69 2.15 -9.31
N ASP A 110 4.25 2.22 -8.10
CA ASP A 110 5.19 1.19 -7.66
C ASP A 110 4.53 -0.20 -7.67
N VAL A 111 5.35 -1.19 -8.04
CA VAL A 111 5.01 -2.60 -7.97
C VAL A 111 5.66 -3.20 -6.74
N VAL A 112 4.86 -3.76 -5.84
CA VAL A 112 5.37 -4.43 -4.63
C VAL A 112 5.03 -5.91 -4.69
N VAL A 113 6.02 -6.77 -4.52
CA VAL A 113 5.87 -8.22 -4.60
C VAL A 113 6.24 -8.86 -3.26
N PHE A 114 5.33 -9.66 -2.70
CA PHE A 114 5.59 -10.49 -1.53
C PHE A 114 5.68 -11.95 -1.95
N ILE A 115 6.77 -12.61 -1.59
CA ILE A 115 7.02 -14.01 -1.94
C ILE A 115 7.32 -14.79 -0.67
N SER A 116 6.44 -15.72 -0.31
CA SER A 116 6.76 -16.70 0.73
C SER A 116 7.74 -17.74 0.18
N THR A 117 8.89 -17.88 0.83
CA THR A 117 9.90 -18.90 0.54
C THR A 117 9.79 -20.12 1.46
N LEU A 118 8.92 -20.05 2.47
CA LEU A 118 8.82 -21.06 3.54
C LEU A 118 7.70 -22.09 3.35
N HIS A 119 6.72 -21.82 2.48
CA HIS A 119 5.50 -22.65 2.35
C HIS A 119 5.54 -23.66 1.19
N GLY A 120 6.74 -24.08 0.77
CA GLY A 120 6.92 -25.16 -0.21
C GLY A 120 7.22 -26.49 0.48
N GLY A 121 6.20 -27.14 1.03
CA GLY A 121 6.27 -28.48 1.62
C GLY A 121 4.92 -29.17 1.56
#